data_AF-A0A7S0QVG9-F1
#
_entry.id   AF-A0A7S0QVG9-F1
#
_cell.length_a   1.000
_cell.length_b   1.000
_cell.length_c   1.000
_cell.angle_alpha   90.00
_cell.angle_beta   90.00
_cell.angle_gamma   90.00
#
_symmetry.space_group_name_H-M   'P 1'
#
loop_
_entity.id
_entity.type
_entity.pdbx_description
1 polymer ?
#
loop_
_entity_poly.entity_id
_entity_poly.type
_entity_poly.pdbx_seq_one_letter_code
_entity_poly.pdbx_strand_id
1 'polypeptide(L)'
;MKIPEGLRLYRGMTGGLALPEGFARADRRGRRGFLEFGFLSATTSREIAAHFSGAAAGRARATVLEIQVDSVNCGACVATYSQYPGEQEYLYPPCSFVQPAGAPAVRLADGWVATVVPVLVSCNLKALTVEALHAQKKDLHLAAAGFALEQLHHDLREAAGVDSQLRRRLDGDRARAEHTEE
;
A
#
# COMPACT_ATOMS: atom_id res chain seq x y z
N MET A 1 10.25 15.95 6.73
CA MET A 1 9.26 16.74 5.98
C MET A 1 8.15 17.13 6.95
N LYS A 2 7.80 18.42 7.06
CA LYS A 2 6.66 18.87 7.88
C LYS A 2 5.44 18.98 6.98
N ILE A 3 4.40 18.21 7.24
CA ILE A 3 3.12 18.30 6.53
C ILE A 3 2.31 19.39 7.26
N PRO A 4 1.93 20.50 6.60
CA PRO A 4 1.07 21.50 7.19
C PRO A 4 -0.28 20.90 7.61
N GLU A 5 -0.81 21.35 8.74
CA GLU A 5 -2.14 20.96 9.17
C GLU A 5 -3.18 21.41 8.14
N GLY A 6 -4.10 20.52 7.77
CA GLY A 6 -5.13 20.79 6.77
C GLY A 6 -4.62 20.90 5.33
N LEU A 7 -3.38 20.48 5.03
CA LEU A 7 -2.89 20.45 3.65
C LEU A 7 -3.86 19.65 2.76
N ARG A 8 -4.16 20.21 1.59
CA ARG A 8 -4.91 19.58 0.51
C ARG A 8 -4.11 19.76 -0.76
N LEU A 9 -4.06 18.71 -1.57
CA LEU A 9 -3.46 18.78 -2.89
C LEU A 9 -4.55 18.64 -3.95
N TYR A 10 -4.40 19.32 -5.06
CA TYR A 10 -5.39 19.41 -6.13
C TYR A 10 -4.78 18.98 -7.45
N ARG A 11 -5.54 18.20 -8.22
CA ARG A 11 -5.15 17.78 -9.57
C ARG A 11 -6.29 18.02 -10.53
N GLY A 12 -6.05 18.83 -11.55
CA GLY A 12 -6.97 19.00 -12.67
C GLY A 12 -6.91 17.79 -13.60
N MET A 13 -8.08 17.23 -13.93
CA MET A 13 -8.18 16.18 -14.95
C MET A 13 -8.41 16.82 -16.32
N THR A 14 -7.40 16.81 -17.18
CA THR A 14 -7.48 17.28 -18.57
C THR A 14 -8.41 16.40 -19.41
N GLY A 15 -9.03 16.97 -20.44
CA GLY A 15 -9.68 16.20 -21.51
C GLY A 15 -11.15 15.86 -21.29
N GLY A 16 -11.79 16.37 -20.24
CA GLY A 16 -13.19 16.05 -19.94
C GLY A 16 -13.42 14.58 -19.61
N LEU A 17 -12.34 13.91 -19.17
CA LEU A 17 -12.35 12.51 -18.78
C LEU A 17 -13.32 12.31 -17.61
N ALA A 18 -14.36 11.52 -17.86
CA ALA A 18 -15.19 11.00 -16.79
C ALA A 18 -14.34 10.08 -15.92
N LEU A 19 -14.57 10.12 -14.60
CA LEU A 19 -13.95 9.15 -13.72
C LEU A 19 -14.39 7.73 -14.11
N PRO A 20 -13.50 6.73 -13.99
CA PRO A 20 -13.84 5.34 -14.27
C PRO A 20 -15.06 4.88 -13.45
N GLU A 21 -15.82 3.92 -13.97
CA GLU A 21 -16.98 3.35 -13.26
C GLU A 21 -16.61 2.84 -11.85
N GLY A 22 -15.36 2.35 -11.68
CA GLY A 22 -14.80 1.94 -10.39
C GLY A 22 -14.80 3.03 -9.31
N PHE A 23 -14.96 4.30 -9.64
CA PHE A 23 -15.16 5.37 -8.67
C PHE A 23 -16.59 5.41 -8.11
N ALA A 24 -17.58 5.10 -8.95
CA ALA A 24 -19.00 5.12 -8.59
C ALA A 24 -19.45 3.79 -7.98
N ARG A 25 -18.94 2.67 -8.49
CA ARG A 25 -19.35 1.31 -8.10
C ARG A 25 -18.17 0.50 -7.60
N ALA A 26 -18.35 -0.13 -6.46
CA ALA A 26 -17.36 -1.06 -5.93
C ALA A 26 -17.31 -2.35 -6.77
N ASP A 27 -16.11 -2.91 -6.91
CA ASP A 27 -15.94 -4.23 -7.55
C ASP A 27 -16.45 -5.37 -6.65
N ARG A 28 -16.33 -6.62 -7.14
CA ARG A 28 -16.73 -7.82 -6.38
C ARG A 28 -16.00 -7.99 -5.03
N ARG A 29 -14.90 -7.26 -4.81
CA ARG A 29 -14.10 -7.27 -3.57
C ARG A 29 -14.32 -6.00 -2.75
N GLY A 30 -15.30 -5.17 -3.08
CA GLY A 30 -15.61 -3.94 -2.36
C GLY A 30 -14.65 -2.78 -2.65
N ARG A 31 -13.77 -2.89 -3.64
CA ARG A 31 -12.77 -1.86 -3.95
C ARG A 31 -13.33 -0.81 -4.90
N ARG A 32 -12.98 0.45 -4.66
CA ARG A 32 -13.30 1.58 -5.54
C ARG A 32 -12.03 2.35 -5.87
N GLY A 33 -12.00 2.95 -7.06
CA GLY A 33 -10.87 3.74 -7.51
C GLY A 33 -10.33 3.32 -8.87
N PHE A 34 -9.12 3.77 -9.17
CA PHE A 34 -8.33 3.32 -10.32
C PHE A 34 -6.83 3.41 -10.00
N LEU A 35 -6.03 2.71 -10.81
CA LEU A 35 -4.58 2.78 -10.76
C LEU A 35 -4.10 3.84 -11.75
N GLU A 36 -3.30 4.80 -11.29
CA GLU A 36 -2.58 5.73 -12.15
C GLU A 36 -1.22 5.11 -12.50
N PHE A 37 -1.01 4.85 -13.80
CA PHE A 37 0.22 4.21 -14.28
C PHE A 37 1.38 5.21 -14.42
N GLY A 38 1.08 6.49 -14.65
CA GLY A 38 2.07 7.55 -14.73
C GLY A 38 2.41 8.16 -13.37
N PHE A 39 3.32 9.14 -13.39
CA PHE A 39 3.46 10.03 -12.24
C PHE A 39 2.20 10.88 -12.10
N LEU A 40 1.68 10.96 -10.87
CA LEU A 40 0.54 11.83 -10.57
C LEU A 40 1.08 13.13 -9.98
N SER A 41 0.95 14.20 -10.74
CA SER A 41 1.28 15.57 -10.32
C SER A 41 0.05 16.26 -9.70
N ALA A 42 0.27 16.99 -8.61
CA ALA A 42 -0.72 17.76 -7.87
C ALA A 42 -0.12 19.06 -7.33
N THR A 43 -0.97 20.03 -7.01
CA THR A 43 -0.59 21.38 -6.56
C THR A 43 -1.36 21.77 -5.30
N THR A 44 -0.88 22.72 -4.53
CA THR A 44 -1.63 23.33 -3.42
C THR A 44 -2.64 24.38 -3.89
N SER A 45 -2.51 24.90 -5.11
CA SER A 45 -3.41 25.91 -5.69
C SER A 45 -4.61 25.27 -6.40
N ARG A 46 -5.82 25.68 -6.02
CA ARG A 46 -7.05 25.26 -6.69
C ARG A 46 -7.16 25.85 -8.09
N GLU A 47 -6.66 27.06 -8.26
CA GLU A 47 -6.71 27.84 -9.49
C GLU A 47 -5.86 27.18 -10.58
N ILE A 48 -4.65 26.73 -10.22
CA ILE A 48 -3.78 25.96 -11.12
C ILE A 48 -4.47 24.64 -11.50
N ALA A 49 -5.02 23.90 -10.54
CA ALA A 49 -5.75 22.66 -10.83
C ALA A 49 -6.99 22.90 -11.71
N ALA A 50 -7.72 23.99 -11.49
CA ALA A 50 -8.86 24.38 -12.30
C ALA A 50 -8.44 24.72 -13.74
N HIS A 51 -7.32 25.41 -13.92
CA HIS A 51 -6.74 25.67 -15.23
C HIS A 51 -6.47 24.36 -15.99
N PHE A 52 -5.76 23.41 -15.36
CA PHE A 52 -5.47 22.10 -15.98
C PHE A 52 -6.73 21.25 -16.23
N SER A 53 -7.76 21.36 -15.40
CA SER A 53 -9.04 20.67 -15.65
C SER A 53 -9.81 21.24 -16.86
N GLY A 54 -9.44 22.43 -17.32
CA GLY A 54 -10.17 23.20 -18.33
C GLY A 54 -11.41 23.92 -17.80
N ALA A 55 -11.61 23.97 -16.47
CA ALA A 55 -12.71 24.72 -15.84
C ALA A 55 -12.62 26.21 -16.16
N ALA A 56 -11.41 26.79 -16.05
CA ALA A 56 -11.16 28.19 -16.37
C ALA A 56 -11.42 28.54 -17.84
N ALA A 57 -11.38 27.54 -18.74
CA ALA A 57 -11.73 27.67 -20.15
C ALA A 57 -13.21 27.35 -20.44
N GLY A 58 -14.07 27.23 -19.41
CA GLY A 58 -15.50 27.02 -19.56
C GLY A 58 -15.90 25.60 -20.00
N ARG A 59 -15.06 24.58 -19.80
CA ARG A 59 -15.42 23.21 -20.19
C ARG A 59 -16.57 22.67 -19.35
N ALA A 60 -17.56 22.08 -20.03
CA ALA A 60 -18.75 21.50 -19.41
C ALA A 60 -18.49 20.33 -18.44
N ARG A 61 -17.34 19.65 -18.52
CA ARG A 61 -17.00 18.47 -17.70
C ARG A 61 -15.64 18.61 -17.00
N ALA A 62 -15.35 19.77 -16.45
CA ALA A 62 -14.14 19.95 -15.66
C ALA A 62 -14.21 19.16 -14.34
N THR A 63 -13.17 18.36 -14.08
CA THR A 63 -13.03 17.56 -12.86
C THR A 63 -11.72 17.89 -12.17
N VAL A 64 -11.78 18.11 -10.85
CA VAL A 64 -10.61 18.33 -10.00
C VAL A 64 -10.62 17.29 -8.90
N LEU A 65 -9.50 16.57 -8.73
CA LEU A 65 -9.31 15.69 -7.58
C LEU A 65 -8.82 16.53 -6.40
N GLU A 66 -9.51 16.46 -5.27
CA GLU A 66 -9.03 16.99 -3.99
C GLU A 66 -8.41 15.83 -3.20
N ILE A 67 -7.10 15.76 -3.22
CA ILE A 67 -6.33 14.73 -2.52
C ILE A 67 -6.21 15.12 -1.04
N GLN A 68 -6.77 14.27 -0.20
CA GLN A 68 -6.63 14.35 1.24
C GLN A 68 -5.27 13.78 1.62
N VAL A 69 -4.41 14.61 2.20
CA VAL A 69 -3.07 14.18 2.61
C VAL A 69 -2.97 13.92 4.11
N ASP A 70 -2.21 12.90 4.46
CA ASP A 70 -1.82 12.48 5.79
C ASP A 70 -0.33 12.11 5.82
N SER A 71 0.16 11.61 6.96
CA SER A 71 1.57 11.25 7.14
C SER A 71 2.04 10.07 6.28
N VAL A 72 1.13 9.25 5.74
CA VAL A 72 1.46 8.02 4.98
C VAL A 72 1.20 8.17 3.48
N ASN A 73 0.42 9.16 3.06
CA ASN A 73 -0.07 9.30 1.71
C ASN A 73 0.25 10.67 1.07
N CYS A 74 1.14 11.45 1.68
CA CYS A 74 1.58 12.73 1.12
C CYS A 74 2.61 12.51 0.00
N GLY A 75 2.36 13.07 -1.19
CA GLY A 75 3.31 13.09 -2.29
C GLY A 75 4.59 13.89 -1.95
N ALA A 76 5.65 13.69 -2.74
CA ALA A 76 6.90 14.42 -2.56
C ALA A 76 6.78 15.83 -3.15
N CYS A 77 7.06 16.86 -2.36
CA CYS A 77 7.19 18.22 -2.89
C CYS A 77 8.46 18.32 -3.75
N VAL A 78 8.30 18.65 -5.03
CA VAL A 78 9.40 18.77 -5.99
C VAL A 78 9.68 20.21 -6.41
N ALA A 79 9.10 21.20 -5.72
CA ALA A 79 9.24 22.62 -6.03
C ALA A 79 10.71 23.07 -6.21
N THR A 80 11.64 22.57 -5.38
CA THR A 80 13.08 22.88 -5.46
C THR A 80 13.74 22.37 -6.75
N TYR A 81 13.18 21.32 -7.37
CA TYR A 81 13.71 20.68 -8.56
C TYR A 81 12.84 20.92 -9.81
N SER A 82 11.73 21.64 -9.66
CA SER A 82 10.79 21.86 -10.74
C SER A 82 11.35 22.86 -11.75
N GLN A 83 11.08 22.60 -13.03
CA GLN A 83 11.35 23.57 -14.10
C GLN A 83 10.45 24.82 -13.97
N TYR A 84 9.40 24.76 -13.15
CA TYR A 84 8.44 25.85 -12.91
C TYR A 84 8.50 26.31 -11.45
N PRO A 85 9.41 27.24 -11.09
CA PRO A 85 9.66 27.62 -9.70
C PRO A 85 8.47 28.29 -8.99
N GLY A 86 7.50 28.79 -9.75
CA GLY A 86 6.26 29.38 -9.23
C GLY A 86 5.20 28.36 -8.84
N GLU A 87 5.37 27.09 -9.21
CA GLU A 87 4.40 26.03 -8.96
C GLU A 87 4.85 25.15 -7.79
N GLN A 88 4.01 25.08 -6.75
CA GLN A 88 4.24 24.18 -5.64
C GLN A 88 3.75 22.77 -6.01
N GLU A 89 4.55 22.09 -6.82
CA GLU A 89 4.24 20.75 -7.32
C GLU A 89 4.57 19.66 -6.29
N TYR A 90 3.61 18.75 -6.12
CA TYR A 90 3.71 17.51 -5.38
C TYR A 90 3.55 16.33 -6.32
N LEU A 91 4.50 15.40 -6.26
CA LEU A 91 4.56 14.26 -7.15
C LEU A 91 4.35 12.95 -6.40
N TYR A 92 3.48 12.12 -6.95
CA TYR A 92 3.25 10.74 -6.52
C TYR A 92 3.90 9.79 -7.53
N PRO A 93 4.45 8.66 -7.05
CA PRO A 93 5.12 7.71 -7.92
C PRO A 93 4.14 7.04 -8.91
N PRO A 94 4.66 6.43 -9.98
CA PRO A 94 3.89 5.53 -10.85
C PRO A 94 3.19 4.42 -10.05
N CYS A 95 2.10 3.91 -10.60
CA CYS A 95 1.26 2.89 -9.96
C CYS A 95 0.67 3.33 -8.62
N SER A 96 0.37 4.62 -8.48
CA SER A 96 -0.38 5.14 -7.32
C SER A 96 -1.86 4.82 -7.50
N PHE A 97 -2.48 4.22 -6.48
CA PHE A 97 -3.90 3.94 -6.47
C PHE A 97 -4.68 5.16 -5.97
N VAL A 98 -5.68 5.59 -6.73
CA VAL A 98 -6.55 6.73 -6.41
C VAL A 98 -7.92 6.17 -6.03
N GLN A 99 -8.37 6.45 -4.81
CA GLN A 99 -9.68 5.98 -4.31
C GLN A 99 -10.56 7.15 -3.83
N PRO A 100 -11.88 7.05 -3.96
CA PRO A 100 -12.80 8.07 -3.45
C PRO A 100 -12.77 8.13 -1.92
N ALA A 101 -12.62 9.34 -1.38
CA ALA A 101 -12.60 9.63 0.06
C ALA A 101 -13.92 10.24 0.57
N GLY A 102 -14.82 10.60 -0.34
CA GLY A 102 -16.10 11.24 -0.02
C GLY A 102 -16.97 11.43 -1.25
N ALA A 103 -18.11 12.07 -1.06
CA ALA A 103 -19.01 12.41 -2.16
C ALA A 103 -18.39 13.51 -3.05
N PRO A 104 -18.43 13.37 -4.38
CA PRO A 104 -18.15 14.48 -5.28
C PRO A 104 -19.06 15.67 -4.99
N ALA A 105 -18.54 16.87 -5.13
CA ALA A 105 -19.30 18.09 -4.99
C ALA A 105 -19.01 19.03 -6.17
N VAL A 106 -20.06 19.59 -6.76
CA VAL A 106 -19.90 20.69 -7.71
C VAL A 106 -19.47 21.93 -6.94
N ARG A 107 -18.40 22.58 -7.39
CA ARG A 107 -17.93 23.85 -6.84
C ARG A 107 -18.03 24.93 -7.91
N LEU A 108 -18.68 26.03 -7.53
CA LEU A 108 -18.49 27.33 -8.16
C LEU A 108 -17.42 28.04 -7.35
N ALA A 109 -16.27 28.30 -7.96
CA ALA A 109 -15.22 29.11 -7.37
C ALA A 109 -14.62 30.00 -8.46
N ASP A 110 -14.35 31.26 -8.13
CA ASP A 110 -13.52 32.17 -8.92
C ASP A 110 -13.85 32.23 -10.43
N GLY A 111 -15.15 32.19 -10.76
CA GLY A 111 -15.65 32.31 -12.14
C GLY A 111 -15.65 31.02 -12.95
N TRP A 112 -15.30 29.87 -12.36
CA TRP A 112 -15.35 28.56 -13.02
C TRP A 112 -16.20 27.55 -12.26
N VAL A 113 -16.63 26.51 -12.98
CA VAL A 113 -17.44 25.41 -12.46
C VAL A 113 -16.67 24.11 -12.68
N ALA A 114 -16.42 23.36 -11.60
CA ALA A 114 -15.86 22.02 -11.71
C ALA A 114 -16.47 21.06 -10.69
N THR A 115 -16.46 19.78 -11.04
CA THR A 115 -16.76 18.71 -10.08
C THR A 115 -15.49 18.43 -9.28
N VAL A 116 -15.52 18.70 -7.98
CA VAL A 116 -14.43 18.41 -7.06
C VAL A 116 -14.69 17.06 -6.41
N VAL A 117 -13.72 16.15 -6.54
CA VAL A 117 -13.84 14.76 -6.08
C VAL A 117 -12.82 14.53 -4.98
N PRO A 118 -13.24 14.34 -3.72
CA PRO A 118 -12.34 14.01 -2.62
C PRO A 118 -11.73 12.62 -2.84
N VAL A 119 -10.40 12.50 -2.76
CA VAL A 119 -9.68 11.25 -2.97
C VAL A 119 -8.58 11.03 -1.94
N LEU A 120 -8.22 9.77 -1.75
CA LEU A 120 -6.97 9.34 -1.13
C LEU A 120 -6.10 8.76 -2.24
N VAL A 121 -4.80 9.03 -2.19
CA VAL A 121 -3.84 8.52 -3.17
C VAL A 121 -2.78 7.71 -2.43
N SER A 122 -2.54 6.47 -2.82
CA SER A 122 -1.48 5.70 -2.18
C SER A 122 -0.11 6.26 -2.57
N CYS A 123 0.69 6.67 -1.60
CA CYS A 123 2.13 6.82 -1.79
C CYS A 123 2.77 5.46 -1.51
N ASN A 124 3.26 4.79 -2.56
CA ASN A 124 3.80 3.45 -2.44
C ASN A 124 5.10 3.45 -1.61
N LEU A 125 4.98 3.26 -0.30
CA LEU A 125 6.10 3.46 0.62
C LEU A 125 7.17 2.35 0.61
N LYS A 126 6.95 1.21 -0.07
CA LYS A 126 7.99 0.18 -0.35
C LYS A 126 7.62 -0.68 -1.57
N ALA A 127 7.57 -0.08 -2.76
CA ALA A 127 7.49 -0.88 -3.97
C ALA A 127 8.81 -1.63 -4.17
N LEU A 128 8.84 -2.93 -3.89
CA LEU A 128 9.97 -3.77 -4.29
C LEU A 128 9.94 -3.92 -5.82
N THR A 129 11.12 -3.97 -6.45
CA THR A 129 11.18 -4.41 -7.85
C THR A 129 10.69 -5.85 -7.95
N VAL A 130 10.32 -6.29 -9.16
CA VAL A 130 9.87 -7.68 -9.38
C VAL A 130 10.94 -8.68 -8.89
N GLU A 131 12.21 -8.36 -9.12
CA GLU A 131 13.36 -9.14 -8.70
C GLU A 131 13.50 -9.17 -7.18
N ALA A 132 13.36 -8.02 -6.51
CA ALA A 132 13.42 -7.93 -5.06
C ALA A 132 12.23 -8.68 -4.41
N LEU A 133 11.05 -8.65 -5.02
CA LEU A 133 9.88 -9.40 -4.56
C LEU A 133 10.07 -10.91 -4.76
N HIS A 134 10.64 -11.34 -5.89
CA HIS A 134 10.98 -12.73 -6.14
C HIS A 134 12.05 -13.24 -5.17
N ALA A 135 13.10 -12.45 -4.91
CA ALA A 135 14.14 -12.78 -3.93
C ALA A 135 13.56 -12.92 -2.52
N GLN A 136 12.76 -11.94 -2.08
CA GLN A 136 12.11 -11.99 -0.78
C GLN A 136 11.19 -13.22 -0.64
N LYS A 137 10.42 -13.55 -1.69
CA LYS A 137 9.57 -14.74 -1.69
C LYS A 137 10.40 -16.02 -1.57
N LYS A 138 11.52 -16.11 -2.28
CA LYS A 138 12.46 -17.23 -2.19
C LYS A 138 13.01 -17.36 -0.76
N ASP A 139 13.49 -16.26 -0.19
CA ASP A 139 14.07 -16.24 1.16
C ASP A 139 13.05 -16.69 2.21
N LEU A 140 11.80 -16.23 2.10
CA LEU A 140 10.71 -16.64 3.00
C LEU A 140 10.45 -18.15 2.92
N HIS A 141 10.43 -18.73 1.72
CA HIS A 141 10.22 -20.17 1.56
C HIS A 141 11.40 -21.00 2.07
N LEU A 142 12.64 -20.55 1.84
CA LEU A 142 13.83 -21.23 2.37
C LEU A 142 13.87 -21.17 3.89
N ALA A 143 13.52 -20.03 4.49
CA ALA A 143 13.41 -19.92 5.94
C ALA A 143 12.34 -20.87 6.48
N ALA A 144 11.15 -20.92 5.87
CA ALA A 144 10.08 -21.83 6.28
C ALA A 144 10.50 -23.31 6.20
N ALA A 145 11.22 -23.71 5.14
CA ALA A 145 11.76 -25.06 5.01
C ALA A 145 12.83 -25.37 6.07
N GLY A 146 13.71 -24.40 6.37
CA GLY A 146 14.68 -24.51 7.45
C GLY A 146 14.02 -24.74 8.80
N PHE A 147 13.00 -23.93 9.15
CA PHE A 147 12.23 -24.11 10.38
C PHE A 147 11.54 -25.47 10.46
N ALA A 148 10.95 -25.95 9.36
CA ALA A 148 10.34 -27.28 9.32
C ALA A 148 11.35 -28.41 9.57
N LEU A 149 12.56 -28.28 9.02
CA LEU A 149 13.63 -29.26 9.23
C LEU A 149 14.15 -29.25 10.67
N GLU A 150 14.35 -28.06 11.24
CA GLU A 150 14.76 -27.90 12.64
C GLU A 150 13.72 -28.48 13.60
N GLN A 151 12.43 -28.25 13.33
CA GLN A 151 11.35 -28.84 14.09
C GLN A 151 11.38 -30.38 14.01
N LEU A 152 11.52 -30.94 12.81
CA LEU A 152 11.62 -32.39 12.63
C LEU A 152 12.83 -32.98 13.38
N HIS A 153 13.98 -32.32 13.32
CA HIS A 153 15.17 -32.75 14.06
C HIS A 153 14.96 -32.70 15.58
N HIS A 154 14.25 -31.69 16.08
CA HIS A 154 13.89 -31.60 17.49
C HIS A 154 12.96 -32.75 17.89
N ASP A 155 11.89 -32.98 17.13
CA ASP A 155 10.91 -34.04 17.40
C ASP A 155 11.55 -35.45 17.37
N LEU A 156 12.46 -35.70 16.43
CA LEU A 156 13.21 -36.96 16.35
C LEU A 156 14.14 -37.18 17.55
N ARG A 157 14.80 -36.12 18.04
CA ARG A 157 15.67 -36.19 19.23
C ARG A 157 14.88 -36.46 20.50
N GLU A 158 13.74 -35.80 20.65
CA GLU A 158 12.80 -36.06 21.75
C GLU A 158 12.33 -37.52 21.74
N ALA A 159 11.87 -38.02 20.58
CA ALA A 159 11.42 -39.41 20.44
C ALA A 159 12.53 -40.44 20.74
N ALA A 160 13.74 -40.21 20.24
CA ALA A 160 14.90 -41.07 20.53
C ALA A 160 15.30 -41.03 22.01
N GLY A 161 15.21 -39.86 22.65
CA GLY A 161 15.41 -39.69 24.08
C GLY A 161 14.44 -40.53 24.90
N VAL A 162 13.15 -40.47 24.55
CA VAL A 162 12.08 -41.26 25.19
C VAL A 162 12.33 -42.76 25.04
N ASP A 163 12.66 -43.25 23.84
CA ASP A 163 12.96 -44.68 23.60
C ASP A 163 14.16 -45.15 24.45
N SER A 164 15.22 -44.34 24.51
CA SER A 164 16.40 -44.65 25.31
C SER A 164 16.13 -44.68 26.82
N GLN A 165 15.24 -43.81 27.31
CA GLN A 165 14.80 -43.81 28.71
C GLN A 165 13.92 -45.02 29.02
N LEU A 166 13.03 -45.40 28.10
CA LEU A 166 12.16 -46.56 28.25
C LEU A 166 12.96 -47.86 28.33
N ARG A 167 13.97 -48.03 27.46
CA ARG A 167 14.87 -49.18 27.47
C ARG A 167 15.64 -49.30 28.79
N ARG A 168 16.21 -48.19 29.29
CA ARG A 168 16.89 -48.18 30.60
C ARG A 168 15.98 -48.58 31.76
N ARG A 169 14.70 -48.18 31.72
CA ARG A 169 13.71 -48.58 32.75
C ARG A 169 13.41 -50.07 32.68
N LEU A 170 13.19 -50.60 31.48
CA LEU A 170 12.94 -52.03 31.26
C LEU A 170 14.13 -52.90 31.70
N ASP A 171 15.36 -52.48 31.39
CA ASP A 171 16.57 -53.18 31.82
C ASP A 171 16.74 -53.13 33.35
N GLY A 172 16.44 -51.98 33.96
CA GLY A 172 16.45 -51.83 35.43
C GLY A 172 15.38 -52.67 36.13
N ASP A 173 14.18 -52.78 35.55
CA ASP A 173 13.11 -53.60 36.10
C ASP A 173 13.40 -55.11 35.95
N ARG A 174 14.04 -55.53 34.84
CA ARG A 174 14.55 -56.89 34.66
C ARG A 174 15.61 -57.26 35.68
N ALA A 175 16.61 -56.41 35.87
CA ALA A 175 17.68 -56.64 36.85
C ALA A 175 17.14 -56.75 38.30
N ARG A 176 16.06 -56.03 38.62
CA ARG A 176 15.37 -56.14 39.93
C ARG A 176 14.58 -57.43 40.08
N ALA A 177 13.93 -57.90 39.02
CA ALA A 177 13.21 -59.17 39.03
C ALA A 177 14.17 -60.35 39.26
N GLU A 178 15.33 -60.35 38.60
CA GLU A 178 16.37 -61.39 38.74
C GLU A 178 17.01 -61.43 40.15
N HIS A 179 17.06 -60.30 40.87
CA HIS A 179 17.55 -60.25 42.26
C HIS A 179 16.52 -60.65 43.32
N THR A 180 15.25 -60.87 42.96
CA THR A 180 14.20 -61.24 43.92
C THR A 180 13.94 -62.75 43.95
N GLU A 181 14.60 -63.53 43.08
CA GLU A 181 14.45 -64.99 42.95
C GLU A 181 15.60 -65.82 43.57
N GLU A 182 16.58 -65.20 44.24
CA GLU A 182 17.59 -65.86 45.11
C GLU A 182 17.22 -65.79 46.60
#